data_AF-A0A7X8E0A4-F1
#
_entry.id   AF-A0A7X8E0A4-F1
#
_cell.length_a   1.000
_cell.length_b   1.000
_cell.length_c   1.000
_cell.angle_alpha   90.00
_cell.angle_beta   90.00
_cell.angle_gamma   90.00
#
_symmetry.space_group_name_H-M   'P 1'
#
loop_
_entity.id
_entity.type
_entity.pdbx_description
1 polymer ?
#
loop_
_entity_poly.entity_id
_entity_poly.type
_entity_poly.pdbx_seq_one_letter_code
_entity_poly.pdbx_strand_id
1 'polypeptide(L)'
;MKLLRLPLALATTAVLAACSMPNPYSSQPAPVSPRGSEQSEKAPKVKPAPKPPAKIPTVELPDKPVTPLPDMRSADLEQLVDGLSAKLKNSGALNEVAGPVLLDNIRNQAGSPIDTSGLTSRLRASLSGQLNFADGDKVSSLRQQLAYQGGRADVASLVRLGKQSGADYLLSTDLTRSGRVLSLKGQLMELGSGEVLWSDSVSGR
;
A
#
# COMPACT_ATOMS: atom_id res chain seq x y z
N MET A 1 -24.43 34.76 -57.40
CA MET A 1 -25.89 34.52 -57.62
C MET A 1 -26.24 33.24 -56.88
N LYS A 2 -27.14 33.10 -55.91
CA LYS A 2 -28.28 33.83 -55.31
C LYS A 2 -28.23 33.47 -53.81
N LEU A 3 -28.02 34.39 -52.87
CA LEU A 3 -29.06 35.11 -52.12
C LEU A 3 -30.36 34.32 -51.88
N LEU A 4 -30.53 33.81 -50.65
CA LEU A 4 -31.82 33.83 -49.99
C LEU A 4 -31.62 34.16 -48.50
N ARG A 5 -32.40 35.15 -48.04
CA ARG A 5 -32.37 35.76 -46.71
C ARG A 5 -33.68 35.43 -45.97
N LEU A 6 -33.56 35.32 -44.64
CA LEU A 6 -34.53 35.73 -43.59
C LEU A 6 -35.72 34.76 -43.23
N PRO A 7 -36.39 34.94 -42.06
CA PRO A 7 -36.05 34.33 -40.76
C PRO A 7 -37.26 33.66 -40.05
N LEU A 8 -37.06 32.88 -38.99
CA LEU A 8 -38.05 32.82 -37.90
C LEU A 8 -37.40 32.35 -36.59
N ALA A 9 -37.48 33.22 -35.60
CA ALA A 9 -37.17 32.92 -34.22
C ALA A 9 -38.29 32.07 -33.60
N LEU A 10 -37.93 31.00 -32.90
CA LEU A 10 -38.70 30.50 -31.77
C LEU A 10 -37.73 30.11 -30.66
N ALA A 11 -37.77 30.90 -29.60
CA ALA A 11 -37.22 30.57 -28.31
C ALA A 11 -38.07 29.45 -27.69
N THR A 12 -37.43 28.35 -27.34
CA THR A 12 -37.96 27.39 -26.36
C THR A 12 -36.83 26.95 -25.45
N THR A 13 -36.71 27.68 -24.35
CA THR A 13 -36.14 27.21 -23.10
C THR A 13 -37.06 26.14 -22.52
N ALA A 14 -36.58 24.91 -22.40
CA ALA A 14 -37.14 23.91 -21.49
C ALA A 14 -35.96 23.14 -20.89
N VAL A 15 -35.69 23.46 -19.63
CA VAL A 15 -34.66 22.88 -18.78
C VAL A 15 -35.01 21.41 -18.54
N LEU A 16 -34.24 20.47 -19.09
CA LEU A 16 -34.26 19.10 -18.57
C LEU A 16 -33.42 19.08 -17.29
N ALA A 17 -34.16 19.09 -16.18
CA ALA A 17 -33.63 18.85 -14.85
C ALA A 17 -32.88 17.51 -14.82
N ALA A 18 -31.58 17.58 -14.58
CA ALA A 18 -30.76 16.44 -14.26
C ALA A 18 -31.31 15.77 -13.00
N CYS A 19 -31.59 14.46 -13.08
CA CYS A 19 -31.75 13.62 -11.90
C CYS A 19 -30.39 13.51 -11.20
N SER A 20 -30.11 14.45 -10.31
CA SER A 20 -29.02 14.34 -9.33
C SER A 20 -29.48 13.38 -8.24
N MET A 21 -29.05 12.12 -8.35
CA MET A 21 -29.17 11.14 -7.28
C MET A 21 -28.44 11.64 -6.02
N PRO A 22 -29.01 11.51 -4.81
CA PRO A 22 -28.32 11.86 -3.57
C PRO A 22 -27.07 11.01 -3.41
N ASN A 23 -25.90 11.65 -3.43
CA ASN A 23 -24.64 11.02 -3.08
C ASN A 23 -24.67 10.63 -1.58
N PRO A 24 -24.59 9.33 -1.21
CA PRO A 24 -24.63 8.91 0.20
C PRO A 24 -23.34 9.22 0.98
N TYR A 25 -22.34 9.83 0.33
CA TYR A 25 -21.08 10.24 0.94
C TYR A 25 -20.90 11.77 0.87
N SER A 26 -21.73 12.51 1.60
CA SER A 26 -21.46 13.92 1.92
C SER A 26 -20.99 14.02 3.36
N SER A 27 -19.68 13.94 3.57
CA SER A 27 -19.05 14.21 4.87
C SER A 27 -19.03 15.72 5.12
N GLN A 28 -20.10 16.25 5.71
CA GLN A 28 -20.08 17.58 6.30
C GLN A 28 -19.43 17.47 7.70
N PRO A 29 -18.29 18.10 7.99
CA PRO A 29 -17.77 18.15 9.35
C PRO A 29 -18.71 19.00 10.23
N ALA A 30 -19.06 18.47 11.41
CA ALA A 30 -19.93 19.16 12.36
C ALA A 30 -19.28 20.48 12.86
N PRO A 31 -20.05 21.58 13.02
CA PRO A 31 -19.53 22.84 13.55
C PRO A 31 -19.25 22.70 15.05
N VAL A 32 -17.99 22.88 15.47
CA VAL A 32 -17.67 23.07 16.89
C VAL A 32 -17.78 24.56 17.23
N SER A 33 -18.63 24.88 18.20
CA SER A 33 -18.63 26.19 18.88
C SER A 33 -18.28 26.00 20.36
N PRO A 34 -17.36 26.82 20.91
CA PRO A 34 -16.88 26.68 22.28
C PRO A 34 -17.90 27.31 23.25
N ARG A 35 -18.28 26.59 24.31
CA ARG A 35 -18.99 27.18 25.45
C ARG A 35 -18.08 27.17 26.66
N GLY A 36 -17.51 28.33 26.96
CA GLY A 36 -16.83 28.62 28.22
C GLY A 36 -17.82 28.98 29.33
N SER A 37 -17.37 28.66 30.55
CA SER A 37 -17.57 29.31 31.87
C SER A 37 -18.96 29.40 32.51
N GLU A 38 -19.15 28.65 33.62
CA GLU A 38 -19.48 29.12 35.00
C GLU A 38 -19.83 27.90 35.89
N GLN A 39 -19.59 27.79 37.19
CA GLN A 39 -18.51 28.18 38.10
C GLN A 39 -18.76 27.37 39.40
N SER A 40 -17.71 26.73 39.91
CA SER A 40 -17.36 26.49 41.34
C SER A 40 -18.42 26.02 42.35
N GLU A 41 -18.23 24.81 42.88
CA GLU A 41 -18.58 24.49 44.28
C GLU A 41 -17.40 23.78 44.99
N LYS A 42 -16.69 24.60 45.78
CA LYS A 42 -15.91 24.33 47.01
C LYS A 42 -15.14 23.01 47.16
N ALA A 43 -13.80 23.14 47.20
CA ALA A 43 -12.89 22.18 47.82
C ALA A 43 -13.05 22.14 49.35
N PRO A 44 -12.82 20.97 49.98
CA PRO A 44 -11.79 20.97 51.01
C PRO A 44 -10.89 19.73 51.04
N LYS A 45 -9.60 20.02 51.32
CA LYS A 45 -8.60 19.25 52.07
C LYS A 45 -7.87 18.06 51.42
N VAL A 46 -6.62 18.35 51.09
CA VAL A 46 -5.48 17.44 50.92
C VAL A 46 -5.30 16.52 52.15
N LYS A 47 -5.18 15.21 51.90
CA LYS A 47 -4.44 14.22 52.71
C LYS A 47 -3.62 13.33 51.76
N PRO A 48 -2.48 12.76 52.20
CA PRO A 48 -1.45 12.22 51.32
C PRO A 48 -1.86 10.92 50.60
N ALA A 49 -1.36 10.75 49.38
CA ALA A 49 -1.54 9.55 48.56
C ALA A 49 -1.09 8.27 49.29
N PRO A 50 -1.89 7.19 49.27
CA PRO A 50 -1.38 5.85 49.57
C PRO A 50 -0.57 5.33 48.36
N LYS A 51 0.54 4.65 48.67
CA LYS A 51 1.45 3.99 47.72
C LYS A 51 0.70 3.06 46.74
N PRO A 52 1.16 2.94 45.48
CA PRO A 52 0.57 2.03 44.50
C PRO A 52 0.73 0.56 44.95
N PRO A 53 -0.35 -0.23 45.03
CA PRO A 53 -0.23 -1.67 45.23
C PRO A 53 0.15 -2.37 43.91
N ALA A 54 1.24 -3.12 44.02
CA ALA A 54 1.57 -4.38 43.36
C ALA A 54 1.33 -4.53 41.84
N LYS A 55 2.46 -4.69 41.16
CA LYS A 55 2.65 -5.25 39.82
C LYS A 55 1.61 -6.33 39.48
N ILE A 56 0.89 -6.10 38.39
CA ILE A 56 0.10 -7.14 37.72
C ILE A 56 1.10 -8.24 37.31
N PRO A 57 0.92 -9.50 37.71
CA PRO A 57 1.70 -10.59 37.14
C PRO A 57 1.33 -10.70 35.66
N THR A 58 2.32 -10.51 34.78
CA THR A 58 2.24 -10.90 33.37
C THR A 58 1.86 -12.37 33.33
N VAL A 59 0.66 -12.67 32.85
CA VAL A 59 0.33 -14.02 32.41
C VAL A 59 1.17 -14.27 31.16
N GLU A 60 2.33 -14.92 31.32
CA GLU A 60 3.03 -15.54 30.21
C GLU A 60 2.08 -16.60 29.62
N LEU A 61 1.49 -16.27 28.47
CA LEU A 61 0.85 -17.26 27.64
C LEU A 61 1.95 -18.26 27.25
N PRO A 62 1.79 -19.58 27.45
CA PRO A 62 2.80 -20.53 27.04
C PRO A 62 2.98 -20.39 25.52
N ASP A 63 4.17 -19.94 25.11
CA ASP A 63 4.61 -20.05 23.73
C ASP A 63 4.49 -21.52 23.35
N LYS A 64 3.51 -21.83 22.49
CA LYS A 64 3.47 -23.15 21.86
C LYS A 64 4.86 -23.36 21.26
N PRO A 65 5.55 -24.47 21.53
CA PRO A 65 6.78 -24.77 20.82
C PRO A 65 6.44 -24.84 19.33
N VAL A 66 6.73 -23.76 18.61
CA VAL A 66 6.72 -23.74 17.16
C VAL A 66 7.86 -24.66 16.80
N THR A 67 7.54 -25.91 16.50
CA THR A 67 8.48 -26.82 15.87
C THR A 67 9.04 -26.06 14.67
N PRO A 68 10.37 -25.83 14.58
CA PRO A 68 10.94 -25.22 13.40
C PRO A 68 10.56 -26.11 12.22
N LEU A 69 9.64 -25.63 11.39
CA LEU A 69 9.43 -26.17 10.06
C LEU A 69 10.81 -26.11 9.38
N PRO A 70 11.20 -27.14 8.59
CA PRO A 70 12.55 -27.28 8.06
C PRO A 70 13.06 -25.93 7.59
N ASP A 71 14.04 -25.39 8.32
CA ASP A 71 14.50 -24.02 8.21
C ASP A 71 14.91 -23.77 6.75
N MET A 72 14.03 -23.13 5.98
CA MET A 72 14.46 -22.46 4.77
C MET A 72 15.55 -21.51 5.22
N ARG A 73 16.78 -21.69 4.73
CA ARG A 73 17.87 -20.84 5.19
C ARG A 73 17.60 -19.44 4.69
N SER A 74 17.58 -18.48 5.59
CA SER A 74 17.40 -17.06 5.26
C SER A 74 18.37 -16.62 4.15
N ALA A 75 19.58 -17.18 4.14
CA ALA A 75 20.59 -16.96 3.10
C ALA A 75 20.10 -17.33 1.68
N ASP A 76 19.37 -18.43 1.50
CA ASP A 76 18.89 -18.85 0.18
C ASP A 76 17.81 -17.88 -0.33
N LEU A 77 16.92 -17.41 0.56
CA LEU A 77 15.91 -16.39 0.23
C LEU A 77 16.54 -15.04 -0.12
N GLU A 78 17.59 -14.66 0.61
CA GLU A 78 18.37 -13.47 0.35
C GLU A 78 19.07 -13.51 -1.02
N GLN A 79 19.62 -14.67 -1.40
CA GLN A 79 20.21 -14.87 -2.74
C GLN A 79 19.18 -14.73 -3.87
N LEU A 80 17.94 -15.17 -3.66
CA LEU A 80 16.87 -14.96 -4.65
C LEU A 80 16.61 -13.47 -4.88
N VAL A 81 16.55 -12.69 -3.79
CA VAL A 81 16.34 -11.24 -3.84
C VAL A 81 17.51 -10.55 -4.53
N ASP A 82 18.74 -10.90 -4.15
CA ASP A 82 19.95 -10.32 -4.75
C ASP A 82 20.03 -10.64 -6.24
N GLY A 83 19.79 -11.89 -6.62
CA GLY A 83 19.77 -12.32 -8.02
C GLY A 83 18.70 -11.62 -8.84
N LEU A 84 17.49 -11.46 -8.29
CA LEU A 84 16.41 -10.76 -8.97
C LEU A 84 16.75 -9.29 -9.15
N SER A 85 17.27 -8.64 -8.09
CA SER A 85 17.69 -7.25 -8.15
C SER A 85 18.77 -7.06 -9.22
N ALA A 86 19.79 -7.91 -9.25
CA ALA A 86 20.86 -7.87 -10.24
C ALA A 86 20.35 -8.02 -11.68
N LYS A 87 19.40 -8.93 -11.92
CA LYS A 87 18.75 -9.06 -13.23
C LYS A 87 18.04 -7.78 -13.65
N LEU A 88 17.30 -7.15 -12.74
CA LEU A 88 16.66 -5.86 -13.02
C LEU A 88 17.72 -4.78 -13.32
N LYS A 89 18.81 -4.70 -12.53
CA LYS A 89 19.92 -3.75 -12.76
C LYS A 89 20.52 -3.88 -14.16
N ASN A 90 20.59 -5.11 -14.66
CA ASN A 90 21.21 -5.45 -15.94
C ASN A 90 20.22 -5.42 -17.13
N SER A 91 18.92 -5.23 -16.88
CA SER A 91 17.86 -5.46 -17.88
C SER A 91 17.64 -4.32 -18.88
N GLY A 92 18.33 -3.18 -18.76
CA GLY A 92 18.10 -2.00 -19.59
C GLY A 92 16.79 -1.25 -19.28
N ALA A 93 15.76 -1.94 -18.75
CA ALA A 93 14.45 -1.37 -18.41
C ALA A 93 14.52 -0.22 -17.40
N LEU A 94 15.56 -0.18 -16.55
CA LEU A 94 15.77 0.94 -15.63
C LEU A 94 16.02 2.28 -16.33
N ASN A 95 16.48 2.26 -17.58
CA ASN A 95 16.67 3.50 -18.36
C ASN A 95 15.33 4.08 -18.85
N GLU A 96 14.27 3.27 -18.88
CA GLU A 96 12.92 3.69 -19.26
C GLU A 96 12.15 4.24 -18.07
N VAL A 97 12.61 3.98 -16.83
CA VAL A 97 11.97 4.45 -15.61
C VAL A 97 12.41 5.88 -15.28
N ALA A 98 11.55 6.85 -15.60
CA ALA A 98 11.79 8.28 -15.34
C ALA A 98 11.13 8.83 -14.06
N GLY A 99 10.35 8.01 -13.34
CA GLY A 99 9.46 8.47 -12.26
C GLY A 99 9.50 7.60 -11.00
N PRO A 100 8.75 7.97 -9.94
CA PRO A 100 8.74 7.24 -8.68
C PRO A 100 8.14 5.83 -8.85
N VAL A 101 8.78 4.84 -8.22
CA VAL A 101 8.39 3.44 -8.25
C VAL A 101 7.74 3.05 -6.93
N LEU A 102 6.54 2.49 -7.01
CA LEU A 102 5.91 1.79 -5.91
C LEU A 102 6.48 0.37 -5.84
N LEU A 103 7.09 0.02 -4.71
CA LEU A 103 7.49 -1.36 -4.42
C LEU A 103 6.39 -2.11 -3.66
N ASP A 104 5.86 -3.17 -4.27
CA ASP A 104 4.96 -4.07 -3.56
C ASP A 104 5.71 -4.95 -2.54
N ASN A 105 5.03 -5.39 -1.48
CA ASN A 105 5.61 -6.39 -0.58
C ASN A 105 5.65 -7.74 -1.31
N ILE A 106 6.75 -8.48 -1.16
CA ILE A 106 6.88 -9.81 -1.79
C ILE A 106 5.69 -10.67 -1.37
N ARG A 107 4.89 -11.09 -2.35
CA ARG A 107 3.69 -11.90 -2.14
C ARG A 107 4.11 -13.33 -1.87
N ASN A 108 3.84 -13.81 -0.65
CA ASN A 108 4.14 -15.19 -0.29
C ASN A 108 3.08 -16.15 -0.87
N GLN A 109 3.50 -16.98 -1.82
CA GLN A 109 2.75 -18.08 -2.42
C GLN A 109 3.48 -19.43 -2.27
N ALA A 110 4.46 -19.51 -1.36
CA ALA A 110 5.27 -20.71 -1.14
C ALA A 110 4.54 -21.80 -0.32
N GLY A 111 3.32 -21.52 0.17
CA GLY A 111 2.50 -22.45 0.96
C GLY A 111 2.95 -22.61 2.42
N SER A 112 4.02 -21.93 2.82
CA SER A 112 4.54 -21.92 4.20
C SER A 112 4.68 -20.47 4.69
N PRO A 113 4.55 -20.21 6.00
CA PRO A 113 4.79 -18.88 6.55
C PRO A 113 6.26 -18.52 6.37
N ILE A 114 6.52 -17.52 5.53
CA ILE A 114 7.84 -16.92 5.28
C ILE A 114 7.68 -15.44 5.57
N ASP A 115 8.59 -14.87 6.35
CA ASP A 115 8.66 -13.43 6.53
C ASP A 115 9.21 -12.77 5.27
N THR A 116 8.32 -12.14 4.51
CA THR A 116 8.67 -11.44 3.27
C THR A 116 8.96 -9.96 3.47
N SER A 117 8.76 -9.42 4.68
CA SER A 117 8.99 -8.00 4.98
C SER A 117 10.47 -7.64 4.95
N GLY A 118 11.33 -8.49 5.54
CA GLY A 118 12.78 -8.36 5.48
C GLY A 118 13.31 -8.49 4.05
N LEU A 119 12.79 -9.44 3.29
CA LEU A 119 13.16 -9.64 1.88
C LEU A 119 12.78 -8.43 1.00
N THR A 120 11.61 -7.86 1.23
CA THR A 120 11.16 -6.64 0.52
C THR A 120 12.04 -5.45 0.87
N SER A 121 12.41 -5.29 2.15
CA SER A 121 13.32 -4.24 2.60
C SER A 121 14.70 -4.37 1.95
N ARG A 122 15.23 -5.61 1.84
CA ARG A 122 16.48 -5.89 1.14
C ARG A 122 16.38 -5.56 -0.34
N LEU A 123 15.29 -5.95 -1.02
CA LEU A 123 15.07 -5.62 -2.42
C LEU A 123 15.05 -4.10 -2.65
N ARG A 124 14.35 -3.36 -1.78
CA ARG A 124 14.32 -1.89 -1.80
C ARG A 124 15.72 -1.31 -1.63
N ALA A 125 16.47 -1.78 -0.64
CA ALA A 125 17.82 -1.30 -0.36
C ALA A 125 18.79 -1.60 -1.52
N SER A 126 18.65 -2.75 -2.18
CA SER A 126 19.47 -3.08 -3.36
C SER A 126 19.20 -2.11 -4.53
N LEU A 127 17.96 -1.63 -4.67
CA LEU A 127 17.52 -0.83 -5.82
C LEU A 127 17.49 0.69 -5.57
N SER A 128 17.68 1.16 -4.33
CA SER A 128 17.51 2.58 -3.95
C SER A 128 18.50 3.54 -4.63
N GLY A 129 19.60 3.04 -5.18
CA GLY A 129 20.55 3.84 -5.97
C GLY A 129 20.21 3.95 -7.46
N GLN A 130 19.25 3.17 -7.96
CA GLN A 130 18.86 3.16 -9.37
C GLN A 130 17.39 3.52 -9.59
N LEU A 131 16.54 3.29 -8.59
CA LEU A 131 15.12 3.60 -8.62
C LEU A 131 14.78 4.57 -7.49
N ASN A 132 13.99 5.59 -7.82
CA ASN A 132 13.38 6.45 -6.83
C ASN A 132 12.11 5.78 -6.32
N PHE A 133 12.06 5.40 -5.04
CA PHE A 133 10.86 4.79 -4.48
C PHE A 133 9.84 5.84 -4.02
N ALA A 134 8.57 5.58 -4.28
CA ALA A 134 7.47 6.39 -3.74
C ALA A 134 7.45 6.32 -2.21
N ASP A 135 7.00 7.41 -1.60
CA ASP A 135 7.11 7.68 -0.17
C ASP A 135 6.54 6.54 0.69
N GLY A 136 7.40 5.90 1.48
CA GLY A 136 7.09 4.69 2.23
C GLY A 136 5.98 4.88 3.27
N ASP A 137 5.87 6.08 3.83
CA ASP A 137 4.86 6.42 4.85
C ASP A 137 3.46 6.61 4.25
N LYS A 138 3.39 7.11 3.02
CA LYS A 138 2.12 7.14 2.26
C LYS A 138 1.71 5.75 1.83
N VAL A 139 2.65 4.92 1.39
CA VAL A 139 2.37 3.54 0.97
C VAL A 139 1.92 2.68 2.15
N SER A 140 2.53 2.83 3.33
CA SER A 140 2.17 2.07 4.53
C SER A 140 0.78 2.44 5.07
N SER A 141 0.47 3.74 5.16
CA SER A 141 -0.83 4.22 5.62
C SER A 141 -1.97 3.81 4.69
N LEU A 142 -1.78 3.93 3.38
CA LEU A 142 -2.77 3.48 2.39
C LEU A 142 -2.92 1.95 2.42
N ARG A 143 -1.84 1.18 2.59
CA ARG A 143 -1.92 -0.28 2.77
C ARG A 143 -2.71 -0.67 4.01
N GLN A 144 -2.53 0.03 5.12
CA GLN A 144 -3.29 -0.23 6.34
C GLN A 144 -4.80 -0.09 6.07
N GLN A 145 -5.20 0.93 5.30
CA GLN A 145 -6.60 1.13 4.89
C GLN A 145 -7.13 0.01 3.99
N LEU A 146 -6.32 -0.54 3.09
CA LEU A 146 -6.68 -1.69 2.26
C LEU A 146 -6.81 -2.98 3.10
N ALA A 147 -5.91 -3.18 4.07
CA ALA A 147 -5.92 -4.34 4.96
C ALA A 147 -7.17 -4.37 5.85
N TYR A 148 -7.65 -3.21 6.32
CA TYR A 148 -8.90 -3.10 7.08
C TYR A 148 -10.15 -3.44 6.25
N GLN A 149 -10.07 -3.37 4.91
CA GLN A 149 -11.16 -3.78 4.01
C GLN A 149 -11.15 -5.28 3.68
N GLY A 150 -10.29 -6.07 4.34
CA GLY A 150 -10.26 -7.54 4.23
C GLY A 150 -9.69 -8.07 2.90
N GLY A 151 -9.24 -7.18 2.01
CA GLY A 151 -8.74 -7.53 0.69
C GLY A 151 -7.21 -7.59 0.67
N ARG A 152 -6.68 -8.75 0.31
CA ARG A 152 -5.30 -8.86 -0.22
C ARG A 152 -5.15 -7.81 -1.33
N ALA A 153 -4.00 -7.15 -1.44
CA ALA A 153 -3.79 -6.15 -2.48
C ALA A 153 -3.84 -6.80 -3.86
N ASP A 154 -4.99 -6.69 -4.53
CA ASP A 154 -5.15 -7.06 -5.94
C ASP A 154 -4.40 -6.06 -6.83
N VAL A 155 -4.05 -6.45 -8.06
CA VAL A 155 -3.35 -5.57 -9.02
C VAL A 155 -4.09 -4.25 -9.21
N ALA A 156 -5.43 -4.26 -9.28
CA ALA A 156 -6.22 -3.04 -9.41
C ALA A 156 -6.06 -2.12 -8.17
N SER A 157 -5.96 -2.72 -6.99
CA SER A 157 -5.72 -2.01 -5.73
C SER A 157 -4.31 -1.43 -5.67
N LEU A 158 -3.30 -2.14 -6.18
CA LEU A 158 -1.91 -1.67 -6.27
C LEU A 158 -1.75 -0.54 -7.29
N VAL A 159 -2.46 -0.59 -8.42
CA VAL A 159 -2.48 0.50 -9.40
C VAL A 159 -3.08 1.75 -8.78
N ARG A 160 -4.21 1.62 -8.08
CA ARG A 160 -4.84 2.74 -7.34
C ARG A 160 -3.91 3.28 -6.25
N LEU A 161 -3.27 2.39 -5.49
CA LEU A 161 -2.29 2.73 -4.46
C LEU A 161 -1.14 3.52 -5.07
N GLY A 162 -0.58 3.05 -6.18
CA GLY A 162 0.51 3.70 -6.90
C GLY A 162 0.14 5.12 -7.32
N LYS A 163 -1.03 5.28 -7.96
CA LYS A 163 -1.55 6.60 -8.34
C LYS A 163 -1.75 7.53 -7.13
N GLN A 164 -2.26 7.01 -6.01
CA GLN A 164 -2.43 7.79 -4.77
C GLN A 164 -1.10 8.13 -4.08
N SER A 165 -0.10 7.26 -4.19
CA SER A 165 1.25 7.51 -3.67
C SER A 165 2.09 8.42 -4.57
N GLY A 166 1.61 8.77 -5.77
CA GLY A 166 2.37 9.51 -6.77
C GLY A 166 3.45 8.66 -7.46
N ALA A 167 3.26 7.34 -7.51
CA ALA A 167 4.11 6.44 -8.26
C ALA A 167 3.63 6.37 -9.71
N ASP A 168 4.59 6.39 -10.63
CA ASP A 168 4.38 6.18 -12.06
C ASP A 168 4.58 4.71 -12.44
N TYR A 169 5.31 3.95 -11.62
CA TYR A 169 5.63 2.55 -11.85
C TYR A 169 5.30 1.67 -10.64
N LEU A 170 5.04 0.39 -10.89
CA LEU A 170 4.84 -0.64 -9.88
C LEU A 170 5.85 -1.76 -10.09
N LEU A 171 6.67 -2.03 -9.08
CA LEU A 171 7.49 -3.24 -8.98
C LEU A 171 6.77 -4.23 -8.07
N SER A 172 6.20 -5.27 -8.69
CA SER A 172 5.52 -6.37 -8.00
C SER A 172 6.41 -7.61 -7.95
N THR A 173 6.30 -8.39 -6.87
CA THR A 173 7.11 -9.59 -6.68
C THR A 173 6.32 -10.71 -6.01
N ASP A 174 6.52 -11.92 -6.50
CA ASP A 174 5.84 -13.14 -6.02
C ASP A 174 6.87 -14.21 -5.68
N LEU A 175 6.76 -14.78 -4.47
CA LEU A 175 7.56 -15.91 -4.03
C LEU A 175 6.73 -17.19 -4.11
N THR A 176 7.14 -18.13 -4.95
CA THR A 176 6.45 -19.41 -5.18
C THR A 176 7.36 -20.58 -4.79
N ARG A 177 6.76 -21.75 -4.51
CA ARG A 177 7.50 -22.98 -4.23
C ARG A 177 6.98 -24.11 -5.10
N SER A 178 7.89 -24.82 -5.76
CA SER A 178 7.63 -26.05 -6.50
C SER A 178 8.53 -27.18 -5.95
N GLY A 179 7.94 -28.07 -5.16
CA GLY A 179 8.67 -29.13 -4.48
C GLY A 179 9.69 -28.59 -3.47
N ARG A 180 10.98 -28.67 -3.80
CA ARG A 180 12.10 -28.11 -3.00
C ARG A 180 12.66 -26.81 -3.59
N VAL A 181 12.16 -26.36 -4.74
CA VAL A 181 12.66 -25.16 -5.42
C VAL A 181 11.78 -23.98 -5.04
N LEU A 182 12.40 -22.88 -4.60
CA LEU A 182 11.77 -21.58 -4.46
C LEU A 182 12.02 -20.77 -5.72
N SER A 183 11.05 -19.94 -6.10
CA SER A 183 11.17 -19.05 -7.24
C SER A 183 10.58 -17.69 -6.91
N LEU A 184 11.41 -16.66 -7.01
CA LEU A 184 11.03 -15.27 -6.86
C LEU A 184 10.86 -14.67 -8.25
N LYS A 185 9.63 -14.28 -8.60
CA LYS A 185 9.31 -13.59 -9.84
C LYS A 185 9.15 -12.10 -9.57
N GLY A 186 9.69 -11.27 -10.45
CA GLY A 186 9.51 -9.82 -10.44
C GLY A 186 8.87 -9.31 -11.72
N GLN A 187 8.12 -8.23 -11.59
CA GLN A 187 7.54 -7.52 -12.72
C GLN A 187 7.50 -6.01 -12.44
N LEU A 188 8.08 -5.25 -13.35
CA LEU A 188 8.04 -3.79 -13.38
C LEU A 188 7.04 -3.34 -14.44
N MET A 189 6.06 -2.54 -14.02
CA MET A 189 4.95 -2.10 -14.87
C MET A 189 4.78 -0.59 -14.75
N GLU A 190 4.49 0.07 -15.87
CA GLU A 190 4.05 1.47 -15.89
C GLU A 190 2.57 1.54 -15.49
N LEU A 191 2.23 2.38 -14.52
CA LEU A 191 0.87 2.51 -13.98
C LEU A 191 -0.08 3.33 -14.86
N GLY A 192 0.47 4.12 -15.78
CA GLY A 192 -0.29 4.93 -16.74
C GLY A 192 -0.94 4.08 -17.82
N SER A 193 -0.13 3.31 -18.54
CA SER A 193 -0.53 2.44 -19.65
C SER A 193 -0.88 1.01 -19.23
N GLY A 194 -0.30 0.53 -18.12
CA GLY A 194 -0.29 -0.89 -17.76
C GLY A 194 0.79 -1.70 -18.49
N GLU A 195 1.70 -1.05 -19.22
CA GLU A 195 2.79 -1.71 -19.95
C GLU A 195 3.79 -2.34 -19.00
N VAL A 196 4.23 -3.56 -19.35
CA VAL A 196 5.25 -4.29 -18.60
C VAL A 196 6.62 -4.02 -19.21
N LEU A 197 7.42 -3.21 -18.54
CA LEU A 197 8.77 -2.85 -18.99
C LEU A 197 9.79 -3.97 -18.71
N TRP A 198 9.55 -4.76 -17.67
CA TRP A 198 10.42 -5.87 -17.31
C TRP A 198 9.68 -6.96 -16.54
N SER A 199 10.02 -8.21 -16.82
CA SER A 199 9.67 -9.34 -15.96
C SER A 199 10.73 -10.42 -16.07
N ASP A 200 11.14 -10.93 -14.92
CA ASP A 200 12.07 -12.06 -14.84
C ASP A 200 11.81 -12.85 -13.54
N SER A 201 12.48 -13.98 -13.39
CA SER A 201 12.44 -14.79 -12.18
C SER A 201 13.81 -15.35 -11.82
N VAL A 202 14.01 -15.62 -10.54
CA VAL A 202 15.18 -16.31 -10.02
C VAL A 202 14.70 -17.48 -9.18
N SER A 203 15.33 -18.63 -9.37
CA SER A 203 14.98 -19.86 -8.66
C SER A 203 16.18 -20.42 -7.91
N GLY A 204 15.95 -21.00 -6.74
CA GLY A 204 16.95 -21.55 -5.83
C GLY A 204 16.37 -22.74 -5.05
N ARG A 205 17.23 -23.53 -4.41
CA ARG A 205 16.84 -24.72 -3.63
C ARG A 205 16.93 -24.43 -2.14
#